data_AF-A0A7D3XAR5-F1
#
_entry.id   AF-A0A7D3XAR5-F1
#
_cell.length_a   1.000
_cell.length_b   1.000
_cell.length_c   1.000
_cell.angle_alpha   90.00
_cell.angle_beta   90.00
_cell.angle_gamma   90.00
#
_symmetry.space_group_name_H-M   'P 1'
#
loop_
_entity.id
_entity.type
_entity.pdbx_description
1 polymer ?
#
loop_
_entity_poly.entity_id
_entity_poly.type
_entity_poly.pdbx_seq_one_letter_code
_entity_poly.pdbx_strand_id
1 'polypeptide(L)' 'MLRKLAALGVLGLACYRYLRKDRARPAFAENQGLAQVRDAGPQAMRDAPGGPWTKTDEEIDESFPASDPPSNY' A
#
# COMPACT_ATOMS: atom_id res chain seq x y z
N MET A 1 17.76 39.40 11.95
CA MET A 1 16.75 38.41 12.37
C MET A 1 16.17 37.61 11.20
N LEU A 2 15.74 38.28 10.12
CA LEU A 2 15.03 37.64 8.99
C LEU A 2 15.77 36.46 8.32
N ARG A 3 17.09 36.59 8.08
CA ARG A 3 17.89 35.51 7.46
C ARG A 3 17.99 34.25 8.33
N LYS A 4 18.00 34.39 9.66
CA LYS A 4 18.02 33.27 10.61
C LYS A 4 16.68 32.53 10.61
N LEU A 5 15.58 33.28 10.54
CA LEU A 5 14.24 32.70 10.43
C LEU A 5 14.03 32.00 9.08
N ALA A 6 14.51 32.59 7.97
CA ALA A 6 14.47 31.94 6.66
C ALA A 6 15.27 30.64 6.64
N ALA A 7 16.48 30.63 7.21
CA ALA A 7 17.30 29.42 7.33
C ALA A 7 16.61 28.32 8.15
N LEU A 8 16.00 28.67 9.30
CA LEU A 8 15.21 27.75 10.13
C LEU A 8 14.00 27.19 9.37
N GLY A 9 13.29 28.02 8.61
CA GLY A 9 12.15 27.58 7.80
C GLY A 9 12.54 26.58 6.72
N VAL A 10 13.63 26.84 5.98
CA VAL A 10 14.14 25.91 4.96
C VAL A 10 14.59 24.59 5.59
N LEU A 11 15.29 24.65 6.73
CA LEU A 11 15.79 23.46 7.42
C LEU A 11 14.64 22.62 7.99
N GLY A 12 13.60 23.27 8.52
CA GLY A 12 12.36 22.62 8.95
C GLY A 12 11.62 21.95 7.80
N LEU A 13 11.49 22.61 6.64
CA LEU A 13 10.86 22.04 5.44
C LEU A 13 11.66 20.82 4.93
N ALA A 14 12.99 20.92 4.87
CA ALA A 14 13.85 19.83 4.43
C ALA A 14 13.72 18.61 5.35
N CYS A 15 13.76 18.82 6.68
CA CYS A 15 13.54 17.77 7.68
C CYS A 15 12.15 17.15 7.54
N TYR A 16 11.11 17.97 7.43
CA TYR A 16 9.74 17.50 7.23
C TYR A 16 9.59 16.63 5.99
N ARG A 17 10.16 17.04 4.85
CA ARG A 17 10.12 16.26 3.61
C ARG A 17 10.90 14.95 3.72
N TYR A 18 12.03 14.96 4.42
CA TYR A 18 12.82 13.76 4.66
C TYR A 18 12.06 12.73 5.51
N LEU A 19 11.41 13.19 6.60
CA LEU A 19 10.63 12.33 7.49
C LEU A 19 9.30 11.86 6.86
N ARG A 20 8.78 12.58 5.87
CA ARG A 20 7.53 12.24 5.18
C ARG A 20 7.74 11.35 3.95
N LYS A 21 8.97 10.85 3.72
CA LYS A 21 9.28 9.93 2.63
C LYS A 21 8.40 8.68 2.73
N ASP A 22 7.91 8.26 1.58
CA ASP A 22 6.66 7.51 1.37
C ASP A 22 6.36 6.39 2.37
N ARG A 23 5.10 6.35 2.82
CA ARG A 23 4.56 5.18 3.50
C ARG A 23 4.42 4.08 2.46
N ALA A 24 5.32 3.09 2.48
CA ALA A 24 5.14 1.85 1.74
C ALA A 24 3.73 1.33 1.97
N ARG A 25 3.04 0.90 0.91
CA ARG A 25 1.68 0.35 1.04
C ARG A 25 1.80 -0.97 1.80
N PRO A 26 1.36 -1.06 3.05
CA PRO A 26 1.70 -2.19 3.91
C PRO A 26 1.11 -3.51 3.41
N ALA A 27 0.15 -3.48 2.48
CA ALA A 27 -0.52 -4.67 1.96
C ALA A 27 0.06 -5.20 0.63
N PHE A 28 0.95 -4.46 -0.05
CA PHE A 28 1.32 -4.73 -1.45
C PHE A 28 2.66 -5.47 -1.52
N ALA A 29 2.74 -6.48 -2.38
CA ALA A 29 4.01 -7.06 -2.81
C ALA A 29 4.84 -6.05 -3.64
N GLU A 30 6.15 -6.27 -3.72
CA GLU A 30 7.08 -5.36 -4.42
C GLU A 30 6.79 -5.22 -5.92
N ASN A 31 6.15 -6.22 -6.52
CA ASN A 31 5.79 -6.26 -7.95
C ASN A 31 4.49 -5.50 -8.31
N GLN A 32 3.81 -4.87 -7.34
CA GLN A 32 2.49 -4.27 -7.53
C GLN A 32 2.51 -2.80 -8.01
N GLY A 33 3.69 -2.19 -8.10
CA GLY A 33 3.84 -0.82 -8.59
C GLY A 33 3.09 0.24 -7.77
N LEU A 34 2.45 1.21 -8.45
CA LEU A 34 1.78 2.36 -7.83
C LEU A 34 0.24 2.27 -7.87
N ALA A 35 -0.35 1.10 -8.14
CA ALA A 35 -1.80 0.90 -8.22
C ALA A 35 -2.53 1.17 -6.90
N GLN A 36 -3.68 1.85 -6.87
CA GLN A 36 -4.38 2.15 -5.61
C GLN A 36 -4.91 0.90 -4.89
N VAL A 37 -5.26 -0.12 -5.67
CA VAL A 37 -5.73 -1.44 -5.26
C VAL A 37 -4.69 -2.46 -5.77
N ARG A 38 -4.37 -3.48 -4.97
CA ARG A 38 -3.46 -4.56 -5.39
C ARG A 38 -4.19 -5.56 -6.28
N ASP A 39 -3.46 -6.29 -7.09
CA ASP A 39 -3.97 -7.48 -7.78
C ASP A 39 -4.45 -8.53 -6.76
N ALA A 40 -5.35 -9.42 -7.18
CA ALA A 40 -5.79 -10.55 -6.37
C ALA A 40 -4.67 -11.61 -6.20
N GLY A 41 -4.82 -12.41 -5.15
CA GLY A 41 -4.01 -13.58 -4.85
C GLY A 41 -2.78 -13.31 -3.97
N PRO A 42 -2.17 -14.39 -3.43
CA PRO A 42 -1.13 -14.31 -2.41
C PRO A 42 0.17 -13.70 -2.94
N GLN A 43 0.45 -13.82 -4.25
CA GLN A 43 1.62 -13.21 -4.90
C GLN A 43 1.61 -11.67 -4.88
N ALA A 44 0.43 -11.06 -4.69
CA ALA A 44 0.26 -9.62 -4.65
C ALA A 44 0.31 -9.07 -3.21
N MET A 45 0.38 -9.94 -2.20
CA MET A 45 0.46 -9.58 -0.79
C MET A 45 1.90 -9.33 -0.34
N ARG A 46 2.10 -8.34 0.53
CA ARG A 46 3.42 -8.09 1.14
C ARG A 46 3.93 -9.31 1.91
N ASP A 47 3.07 -9.87 2.76
CA ASP A 47 3.38 -11.02 3.60
C ASP A 47 2.58 -12.23 3.08
N ALA A 48 3.22 -13.39 3.04
CA ALA A 48 2.53 -14.63 2.66
C ALA A 48 1.44 -14.97 3.68
N PRO A 49 0.31 -15.58 3.25
CA PRO A 49 -0.73 -16.04 4.16
C PRO A 49 -0.17 -17.06 5.15
N GLY A 50 -0.65 -16.99 6.41
CA GLY A 50 -0.21 -17.89 7.49
C GLY A 50 -0.72 -19.33 7.37
N GLY A 51 -1.50 -19.64 6.33
CA GLY A 51 -2.14 -20.94 6.09
C GLY A 51 -2.36 -21.19 4.60
N PRO A 52 -2.99 -22.33 4.25
CA PRO A 52 -3.29 -22.64 2.86
C PRO A 52 -4.22 -21.59 2.26
N TRP A 53 -3.90 -21.17 1.04
CA TRP A 53 -4.76 -20.29 0.24
C TRP A 53 -5.83 -21.13 -0.46
N THR A 54 -7.08 -20.98 -0.05
CA THR A 54 -8.18 -21.77 -0.58
C THR A 54 -8.81 -21.13 -1.82
N LYS A 55 -9.58 -21.92 -2.57
CA LYS A 55 -10.36 -21.40 -3.70
C LYS A 55 -11.33 -20.29 -3.27
N THR A 56 -11.94 -20.44 -2.09
CA THR A 56 -12.83 -19.43 -1.52
C THR A 56 -12.08 -18.14 -1.17
N ASP A 57 -10.83 -18.23 -0.69
CA ASP A 57 -10.00 -17.05 -0.44
C ASP A 57 -9.70 -16.30 -1.75
N GLU A 58 -9.36 -17.03 -2.82
CA GLU A 58 -9.15 -16.43 -4.15
C GLU A 58 -10.41 -15.75 -4.68
N GLU A 59 -11.55 -16.45 -4.68
CA GLU A 59 -12.83 -15.93 -5.16
C GLU A 59 -13.29 -14.67 -4.40
N ILE A 60 -13.05 -14.63 -3.09
CA ILE A 60 -13.34 -13.46 -2.26
C ILE A 60 -12.35 -12.32 -2.57
N ASP A 61 -11.07 -12.61 -2.79
CA ASP A 61 -10.06 -11.60 -3.11
C ASP A 61 -10.27 -10.98 -4.50
N GLU A 62 -10.65 -11.79 -5.49
CA GLU A 62 -10.98 -11.35 -6.85
C GLU A 62 -12.26 -10.52 -6.93
N SER A 63 -13.18 -10.68 -5.96
CA SER A 63 -14.37 -9.82 -5.91
C SER A 63 -13.96 -8.36 -5.71
N PHE A 64 -12.92 -8.04 -4.94
CA PHE A 64 -12.55 -6.67 -4.66
C PHE A 64 -12.08 -5.89 -5.91
N PRO A 65 -12.51 -4.62 -6.10
CA PRO A 65 -13.37 -3.80 -5.23
C PRO A 65 -14.89 -4.00 -5.44
N ALA A 66 -15.33 -4.84 -6.37
CA ALA A 66 -16.73 -5.11 -6.62
C ALA A 66 -17.33 -5.99 -5.50
N SER A 67 -18.46 -5.59 -4.90
CA SER A 67 -19.08 -6.37 -3.82
C SER A 67 -19.94 -7.55 -4.31
N ASP A 68 -19.74 -8.01 -5.55
CA ASP A 68 -20.52 -9.12 -6.09
C ASP A 68 -20.05 -10.43 -5.44
N PRO A 69 -20.95 -11.19 -4.80
CA PRO A 69 -20.58 -12.48 -4.22
C PRO A 69 -20.15 -13.43 -5.35
N PRO A 70 -19.14 -14.29 -5.11
CA PRO A 70 -18.69 -15.24 -6.11
C PRO A 70 -19.83 -16.18 -6.51
N SER A 71 -20.27 -16.12 -7.76
CA SER A 71 -21.31 -16.98 -8.32
C SER A 71 -20.66 -18.16 -9.03
N ASN A 72 -20.26 -19.18 -8.26
CA ASN A 72 -19.67 -20.42 -8.80
C ASN A 72 -20.60 -21.65 -8.67
N TYR A 73 -21.92 -21.45 -8.81
CA TYR A 73 -22.94 -22.51 -8.81
C TYR A 73 -22.97 -23.34 -10.09
#